data_AF-A0A2W4QA57-F1
#
_entry.id   AF-A0A2W4QA57-F1
#
_cell.length_a   1.000
_cell.length_b   1.000
_cell.length_c   1.000
_cell.angle_alpha   90.00
_cell.angle_beta   90.00
_cell.angle_gamma   90.00
#
_symmetry.space_group_name_H-M   'P 1'
#
loop_
_entity.id
_entity.type
_entity.pdbx_description
1 polymer ?
#
loop_
_entity_poly.entity_id
_entity_poly.type
_entity_poly.pdbx_seq_one_letter_code
_entity_poly.pdbx_strand_id
1 'polypeptide(L)'
;MTIRRKLAALLAAFTLLVSGAPAAAADVQPLSLYVNGRELYLPQVPILRDNRVLVPMRAYLEALGAEVGWHPPDLVTARMGDHTVSLRIGAHSAQVDGRTVPLDVPAQIIADRTYVPLRFLSEGLGAEVGYDGATRTVTVKTAPPNQLEVIDGPLNVRAEPSTAAPILTTVPLGTRLDIVNETPGAEWTQVALPGGTPGWVANRYTRKVGSEPVVQPLLALLDQRAYLQAGGQCIGAVPLIQNKTFVPLVETVEALGGTVSRAGDGTAIAAELGGRRLVITPDSTAATLNGQPVALSAAPLLVGGRPLIAARDLADNLGVPLSWSDATRTVTLGPAGGTTCVPAVGARAFILVDVATGAVLSEYNARAPRAIASTTKIMTALLAVERGNPDAVVTVSANAASQPGTRVNLRGGDQLTLRELLYGLMLVSGNDAAVAIAEHLAGSEEAFARLMNQRAAELGARDTYFVTASGLDDWVNPYSTAEDLARISLAALHNPLFRAYMYPTTWTISSPWGSRILTNSNLFVLRYPGATGVKNGWTEKAGYTLVASAWRDGREVMLVLLGADSRSALYAEAYSLMDHGFALANQSWLLR
;
A
#
# COMPACT_ATOMS: atom_id res chain seq x y z
N MET A 1 53.75 7.92 -79.30
CA MET A 1 53.95 9.02 -78.33
C MET A 1 52.88 8.94 -77.26
N THR A 2 53.27 8.40 -76.09
CA THR A 2 52.98 8.87 -74.71
C THR A 2 51.67 9.63 -74.42
N ILE A 3 50.75 9.10 -73.60
CA ILE A 3 50.73 9.03 -72.11
C ILE A 3 49.92 10.18 -71.44
N ARG A 4 48.87 9.76 -70.71
CA ARG A 4 48.37 10.21 -69.38
C ARG A 4 47.89 11.66 -69.12
N ARG A 5 46.68 11.67 -68.50
CA ARG A 5 46.30 12.23 -67.17
C ARG A 5 45.71 13.66 -67.09
N LYS A 6 44.47 13.67 -66.56
CA LYS A 6 43.94 14.36 -65.35
C LYS A 6 42.78 15.36 -65.55
N LEU A 7 41.70 14.99 -64.84
CA LEU A 7 40.81 15.76 -63.97
C LEU A 7 39.61 16.55 -64.52
N ALA A 8 38.46 16.12 -63.95
CA ALA A 8 37.40 16.91 -63.32
C ALA A 8 36.16 17.26 -64.14
N ALA A 9 35.01 16.74 -63.66
CA ALA A 9 33.80 17.47 -63.29
C ALA A 9 32.48 16.87 -63.85
N LEU A 10 31.59 16.48 -62.91
CA LEU A 10 30.11 16.45 -62.96
C LEU A 10 29.42 15.47 -63.93
N LEU A 11 28.26 14.85 -63.65
CA LEU A 11 27.39 14.62 -62.48
C LEU A 11 26.25 13.68 -62.98
N ALA A 12 25.51 13.06 -62.04
CA ALA A 12 24.22 12.35 -62.21
C ALA A 12 24.30 10.91 -62.78
N ALA A 13 23.65 9.88 -62.23
CA ALA A 13 22.65 9.76 -61.18
C ALA A 13 22.77 8.36 -60.57
N PHE A 14 22.70 8.22 -59.25
CA PHE A 14 22.45 6.92 -58.61
C PHE A 14 21.35 7.08 -57.57
N THR A 15 20.29 6.31 -57.78
CA THR A 15 19.08 6.22 -56.98
C THR A 15 19.39 5.74 -55.56
N LEU A 16 19.14 6.60 -54.57
CA LEU A 16 19.10 6.18 -53.16
C LEU A 16 17.74 5.53 -52.86
N LEU A 17 17.75 4.23 -52.62
CA LEU A 17 16.70 3.55 -51.86
C LEU A 17 16.82 3.98 -50.40
N VAL A 18 15.92 4.88 -49.97
CA VAL A 18 15.76 5.20 -48.55
C VAL A 18 15.04 4.03 -47.88
N SER A 19 15.80 3.17 -47.22
CA SER A 19 15.28 2.25 -46.22
C SER A 19 14.75 3.07 -45.05
N GLY A 20 13.43 3.21 -44.95
CA GLY A 20 12.80 3.71 -43.73
C GLY A 20 13.11 2.74 -42.60
N ALA A 21 13.91 3.19 -41.62
CA ALA A 21 14.01 2.51 -40.34
C ALA A 21 12.59 2.42 -39.74
N PRO A 22 12.19 1.29 -39.12
CA PRO A 22 10.96 1.28 -38.36
C PRO A 22 11.08 2.36 -37.28
N ALA A 23 10.09 3.24 -37.22
CA ALA A 23 10.01 4.24 -36.16
C ALA A 23 10.13 3.51 -34.82
N ALA A 24 11.11 3.92 -34.02
CA ALA A 24 11.27 3.43 -32.65
C ALA A 24 9.92 3.58 -31.94
N ALA A 25 9.34 2.47 -31.49
CA ALA A 25 8.17 2.49 -30.64
C ALA A 25 8.54 3.29 -29.38
N ALA A 26 7.81 4.37 -29.14
CA ALA A 26 8.05 5.25 -28.02
C ALA A 26 7.98 4.48 -26.69
N ASP A 27 9.04 4.64 -25.89
CA ASP A 27 9.23 4.17 -24.53
C ASP A 27 7.94 4.39 -23.69
N VAL A 28 7.14 3.34 -23.47
CA VAL A 28 5.92 3.47 -22.66
C VAL A 28 6.31 3.29 -21.20
N GLN A 29 6.88 4.34 -20.58
CA GLN A 29 6.94 4.40 -19.12
C GLN A 29 5.49 4.40 -18.58
N PRO A 30 5.23 3.75 -17.43
CA PRO A 30 3.87 3.72 -16.91
C PRO A 30 3.51 5.12 -16.43
N LEU A 31 2.22 5.33 -16.30
CA LEU A 31 1.70 6.58 -15.82
C LEU A 31 1.61 6.52 -14.29
N SER A 32 2.38 7.38 -13.60
CA SER A 32 2.15 7.59 -12.16
C SER A 32 0.91 8.45 -11.98
N LEU A 33 0.05 8.05 -11.06
CA LEU A 33 -1.21 8.71 -10.78
C LEU A 33 -1.22 9.19 -9.34
N TYR A 34 -1.26 10.50 -9.14
CA TYR A 34 -1.41 11.10 -7.83
C TYR A 34 -2.84 11.58 -7.68
N VAL A 35 -3.50 11.20 -6.59
CA VAL A 35 -4.79 11.75 -6.17
C VAL A 35 -4.56 12.50 -4.87
N ASN A 36 -4.81 13.81 -4.88
CA ASN A 36 -4.62 14.68 -3.71
C ASN A 36 -3.21 14.60 -3.10
N GLY A 37 -2.18 14.54 -3.95
CA GLY A 37 -0.78 14.47 -3.53
C GLY A 37 -0.32 13.08 -3.11
N ARG A 38 -1.22 12.11 -2.95
CA ARG A 38 -0.89 10.71 -2.67
C ARG A 38 -0.83 9.90 -3.96
N GLU A 39 0.24 9.15 -4.15
CA GLU A 39 0.33 8.21 -5.27
C GLU A 39 -0.74 7.12 -5.09
N LEU A 40 -1.61 7.01 -6.08
CA LEU A 40 -2.67 6.02 -6.11
C LEU A 40 -2.17 4.77 -6.81
N TYR A 41 -1.90 3.74 -6.00
CA TYR A 41 -1.56 2.42 -6.50
C TYR A 41 -2.81 1.70 -6.96
N LEU A 42 -3.17 1.93 -8.22
CA LEU A 42 -4.30 1.23 -8.80
C LEU A 42 -4.00 -0.26 -8.94
N PRO A 43 -4.99 -1.13 -8.68
CA PRO A 43 -4.90 -2.57 -8.91
C PRO A 43 -4.79 -2.91 -10.40
N GLN A 44 -4.83 -1.93 -11.31
CA GLN A 44 -4.37 -2.08 -12.69
C GLN A 44 -3.76 -0.75 -13.15
N VAL A 45 -2.70 -0.82 -13.94
CA VAL A 45 -2.04 0.40 -14.43
C VAL A 45 -2.98 1.19 -15.34
N PRO A 46 -3.01 2.52 -15.23
CA PRO A 46 -3.61 3.36 -16.25
C PRO A 46 -2.98 3.07 -17.62
N ILE A 47 -3.78 3.08 -18.68
CA ILE A 47 -3.30 2.90 -20.05
C ILE A 47 -3.46 4.19 -20.84
N LEU A 48 -2.49 4.49 -21.70
CA LEU A 48 -2.60 5.57 -22.67
C LEU A 48 -3.12 4.98 -24.00
N ARG A 49 -4.32 5.39 -24.42
CA ARG A 49 -4.93 4.98 -25.70
C ARG A 49 -5.52 6.22 -26.37
N ASP A 50 -5.23 6.42 -27.65
CA ASP A 50 -5.69 7.58 -28.44
C ASP A 50 -5.42 8.93 -27.75
N ASN A 51 -4.24 9.05 -27.13
CA ASN A 51 -3.83 10.22 -26.35
C ASN A 51 -4.78 10.57 -25.18
N ARG A 52 -5.45 9.56 -24.63
CA ARG A 52 -6.28 9.62 -23.42
C ARG A 52 -5.80 8.58 -22.42
N VAL A 53 -5.77 8.98 -21.15
CA VAL A 53 -5.47 8.08 -20.03
C VAL A 53 -6.76 7.39 -19.62
N LEU A 54 -6.78 6.07 -19.71
CA LEU A 54 -7.87 5.24 -19.21
C LEU A 54 -7.44 4.58 -17.89
N VAL A 55 -8.35 4.54 -16.91
CA VAL A 55 -8.10 3.95 -15.60
C VAL A 55 -9.12 2.86 -15.24
N PRO A 56 -8.73 1.83 -14.46
CA PRO A 56 -9.68 0.89 -13.87
C PRO A 56 -10.69 1.64 -13.00
N MET A 57 -11.94 1.64 -13.45
CA MET A 57 -12.96 2.56 -12.99
C MET A 57 -13.18 2.54 -11.47
N ARG A 58 -13.41 1.35 -10.90
CA ARG A 58 -13.83 1.22 -9.49
C ARG A 58 -12.75 1.71 -8.53
N ALA A 59 -11.55 1.16 -8.62
CA ALA A 59 -10.47 1.51 -7.70
C ALA A 59 -10.07 2.98 -7.80
N TYR A 60 -10.14 3.56 -9.01
CA TYR A 60 -9.89 4.98 -9.21
C TYR A 60 -10.96 5.87 -8.58
N LEU A 61 -12.24 5.56 -8.81
CA LEU A 61 -13.35 6.33 -8.26
C LEU A 61 -13.48 6.23 -6.75
N GLU A 62 -13.32 5.04 -6.20
CA GLU A 62 -13.29 4.84 -4.75
C GLU A 62 -12.16 5.67 -4.12
N ALA A 63 -10.98 5.71 -4.76
CA ALA A 63 -9.86 6.52 -4.29
C ALA A 63 -10.08 8.03 -4.44
N LEU A 64 -10.93 8.47 -5.37
CA LEU A 64 -11.41 9.85 -5.43
C LEU A 64 -12.43 10.18 -4.32
N GLY A 65 -12.93 9.18 -3.59
CA GLY A 65 -13.99 9.36 -2.60
C GLY A 65 -15.40 9.35 -3.20
N ALA A 66 -15.55 8.81 -4.41
CA ALA A 66 -16.85 8.68 -5.07
C ALA A 66 -17.55 7.37 -4.71
N GLU A 67 -18.86 7.40 -4.52
CA GLU A 67 -19.72 6.22 -4.48
C GLU A 67 -19.88 5.64 -5.88
N VAL A 68 -19.64 4.33 -6.06
CA VAL A 68 -19.64 3.68 -7.38
C VAL A 68 -20.75 2.66 -7.49
N GLY A 69 -21.65 2.83 -8.46
CA GLY A 69 -22.67 1.86 -8.83
C GLY A 69 -22.30 1.11 -10.11
N TRP A 70 -22.47 -0.21 -10.10
CA TRP A 70 -22.42 -1.03 -11.32
C TRP A 70 -23.79 -1.66 -11.55
N HIS A 71 -24.36 -1.38 -12.71
CA HIS A 71 -25.67 -1.84 -13.14
C HIS A 71 -25.48 -2.71 -14.39
N PRO A 72 -25.48 -4.04 -14.25
CA PRO A 72 -25.33 -4.95 -15.37
C PRO A 72 -26.38 -4.69 -16.47
N PRO A 73 -26.03 -4.90 -17.75
CA PRO A 73 -24.77 -5.47 -18.22
C PRO A 73 -23.65 -4.44 -18.48
N ASP A 74 -23.97 -3.15 -18.53
CA ASP A 74 -23.13 -2.16 -19.22
C ASP A 74 -23.12 -0.76 -18.59
N LEU A 75 -23.90 -0.48 -17.54
CA LEU A 75 -24.04 0.86 -16.98
C LEU A 75 -23.23 1.02 -15.70
N VAL A 76 -22.43 2.08 -15.65
CA VAL A 76 -21.69 2.46 -14.46
C VAL A 76 -22.08 3.86 -14.01
N THR A 77 -22.21 4.06 -12.70
CA THR A 77 -22.51 5.34 -12.07
C THR A 77 -21.46 5.68 -11.02
N ALA A 78 -21.17 6.97 -10.87
CA ALA A 78 -20.27 7.51 -9.87
C ALA A 78 -20.87 8.78 -9.28
N ARG A 79 -20.79 8.97 -7.96
CA ARG A 79 -21.25 10.18 -7.29
C ARG A 79 -20.21 10.70 -6.31
N MET A 80 -19.92 11.99 -6.35
CA MET A 80 -19.02 12.66 -5.41
C MET A 80 -19.64 14.01 -5.02
N GLY A 81 -20.15 14.11 -3.79
CA GLY A 81 -20.95 15.25 -3.36
C GLY A 81 -22.23 15.41 -4.19
N ASP A 82 -22.40 16.59 -4.80
CA ASP A 82 -23.51 16.91 -5.70
C ASP A 82 -23.22 16.52 -7.16
N HIS A 83 -21.98 16.09 -7.46
CA HIS A 83 -21.61 15.66 -8.80
C HIS A 83 -21.95 14.20 -9.05
N THR A 84 -22.49 13.92 -10.23
CA THR A 84 -22.87 12.59 -10.69
C THR A 84 -22.40 12.35 -12.11
N VAL A 85 -21.80 11.18 -12.33
CA VAL A 85 -21.40 10.71 -13.66
C VAL A 85 -22.08 9.37 -13.92
N SER A 86 -22.66 9.18 -15.11
CA SER A 86 -23.13 7.87 -15.56
C SER A 86 -22.66 7.57 -16.97
N LEU A 87 -22.16 6.37 -17.21
CA LEU A 87 -21.56 5.97 -18.47
C LEU A 87 -21.95 4.55 -18.83
N ARG A 88 -22.22 4.31 -20.11
CA ARG A 88 -22.41 2.96 -20.66
C ARG A 88 -21.15 2.50 -21.36
N ILE A 89 -20.78 1.23 -21.17
CA ILE A 89 -19.63 0.63 -21.85
C ILE A 89 -19.85 0.66 -23.37
N GLY A 90 -18.84 1.10 -24.12
CA GLY A 90 -18.89 1.25 -25.57
C GLY A 90 -19.59 2.52 -26.07
N ALA A 91 -20.26 3.29 -25.21
CA ALA A 91 -20.91 4.53 -25.61
C ALA A 91 -19.92 5.68 -25.79
N HIS A 92 -20.13 6.52 -26.80
CA HIS A 92 -19.38 7.75 -27.06
C HIS A 92 -19.99 8.99 -26.37
N SER A 93 -20.84 8.77 -25.37
CA SER A 93 -21.40 9.81 -24.54
C SER A 93 -21.68 9.27 -23.14
N ALA A 94 -21.69 10.19 -22.17
CA ALA A 94 -22.01 9.93 -20.77
C ALA A 94 -22.87 11.08 -20.24
N GLN A 95 -23.51 10.87 -19.08
CA GLN A 95 -24.19 11.95 -18.36
C GLN A 95 -23.27 12.49 -17.27
N VAL A 96 -23.20 13.82 -17.14
CA VAL A 96 -22.59 14.54 -16.03
C VAL A 96 -23.65 15.49 -15.47
N ASP A 97 -24.04 15.32 -14.22
CA ASP A 97 -25.07 16.13 -13.54
C ASP A 97 -26.37 16.22 -14.34
N GLY A 98 -26.78 15.08 -14.90
CA GLY A 98 -27.98 14.95 -15.73
C GLY A 98 -27.86 15.53 -17.16
N ARG A 99 -26.69 16.07 -17.54
CA ARG A 99 -26.42 16.60 -18.89
C ARG A 99 -25.60 15.63 -19.71
N THR A 100 -25.96 15.46 -20.98
CA THR A 100 -25.23 14.58 -21.88
C THR A 100 -23.96 15.25 -22.37
N VAL A 101 -22.82 14.59 -22.17
CA VAL A 101 -21.50 15.06 -22.55
C VAL A 101 -20.85 14.03 -23.47
N PRO A 102 -20.25 14.44 -24.60
CA PRO A 102 -19.54 13.53 -25.50
C PRO A 102 -18.27 12.95 -24.86
N LEU A 103 -17.91 11.74 -25.28
CA LEU A 103 -16.68 11.05 -24.90
C LEU A 103 -15.81 10.85 -26.14
N ASP A 104 -14.61 11.41 -26.12
CA ASP A 104 -13.62 11.21 -27.19
C ASP A 104 -13.20 9.75 -27.32
N VAL A 105 -13.13 9.04 -26.19
CA VAL A 105 -12.82 7.61 -26.11
C VAL A 105 -13.90 6.94 -25.25
N PRO A 106 -14.58 5.88 -25.75
CA PRO A 106 -15.60 5.19 -24.98
C PRO A 106 -14.98 4.41 -23.83
N ALA A 107 -15.77 4.10 -22.81
CA ALA A 107 -15.38 3.13 -21.79
C ALA A 107 -15.31 1.72 -22.37
N GLN A 108 -14.35 0.91 -21.90
CA GLN A 108 -13.99 -0.37 -22.52
C GLN A 108 -13.74 -1.45 -21.48
N ILE A 109 -13.97 -2.71 -21.85
CA ILE A 109 -13.56 -3.85 -21.02
C ILE A 109 -12.20 -4.33 -21.51
N ILE A 110 -11.22 -4.38 -20.62
CA ILE A 110 -9.87 -4.87 -20.88
C ILE A 110 -9.52 -5.85 -19.76
N ALA A 111 -9.22 -7.11 -20.13
CA ALA A 111 -8.92 -8.18 -19.18
C ALA A 111 -9.95 -8.26 -18.03
N ASP A 112 -11.25 -8.33 -18.38
CA ASP A 112 -12.39 -8.42 -17.46
C ASP A 112 -12.51 -7.25 -16.47
N ARG A 113 -12.03 -6.06 -16.85
CA ARG A 113 -12.18 -4.82 -16.07
C ARG A 113 -12.61 -3.65 -16.93
N THR A 114 -13.45 -2.80 -16.35
CA THR A 114 -13.96 -1.59 -17.00
C THR A 114 -12.95 -0.46 -16.86
N TYR A 115 -12.44 -0.02 -18.00
CA TYR A 115 -11.56 1.14 -18.15
C TYR A 115 -12.34 2.35 -18.64
N VAL A 116 -12.11 3.50 -18.01
CA VAL A 116 -12.81 4.76 -18.29
C VAL A 116 -11.84 5.91 -18.49
N PRO A 117 -12.18 6.92 -19.31
CA PRO A 117 -11.34 8.10 -19.49
C PRO A 117 -11.18 8.88 -18.17
N LEU A 118 -9.96 8.89 -17.63
CA LEU A 118 -9.64 9.49 -16.34
C LEU A 118 -10.08 10.94 -16.28
N ARG A 119 -9.63 11.74 -17.25
CA ARG A 119 -9.87 13.20 -17.25
C ARG A 119 -11.36 13.54 -17.23
N PHE A 120 -12.11 12.95 -18.16
CA PHE A 120 -13.56 13.16 -18.27
C PHE A 120 -14.26 12.89 -16.93
N LEU A 121 -13.92 11.76 -16.32
CA LEU A 121 -14.55 11.29 -15.11
C LEU A 121 -14.11 12.09 -13.87
N SER A 122 -12.86 12.53 -13.83
CA SER A 122 -12.34 13.43 -12.78
C SER A 122 -13.02 14.79 -12.83
N GLU A 123 -12.99 15.43 -14.00
CA GLU A 123 -13.52 16.78 -14.22
C GLU A 123 -15.05 16.78 -14.10
N GLY A 124 -15.72 15.73 -14.58
CA GLY A 124 -17.16 15.51 -14.40
C GLY A 124 -17.57 15.28 -12.95
N LEU A 125 -16.64 14.91 -12.07
CA LEU A 125 -16.86 14.86 -10.63
C LEU A 125 -16.35 16.13 -9.91
N GLY A 126 -15.90 17.15 -10.64
CA GLY A 126 -15.43 18.41 -10.06
C GLY A 126 -13.96 18.41 -9.61
N ALA A 127 -13.15 17.45 -10.09
CA ALA A 127 -11.71 17.41 -9.82
C ALA A 127 -10.88 18.09 -10.93
N GLU A 128 -9.77 18.71 -10.57
CA GLU A 128 -8.77 19.22 -11.49
C GLU A 128 -7.78 18.13 -11.91
N VAL A 129 -7.43 18.09 -13.19
CA VAL A 129 -6.48 17.09 -13.73
C VAL A 129 -5.28 17.77 -14.39
N GLY A 130 -4.11 17.59 -13.78
CA GLY A 130 -2.82 17.88 -14.36
C GLY A 130 -2.20 16.66 -15.03
N TYR A 131 -1.41 16.89 -16.08
CA TYR A 131 -0.55 15.88 -16.69
C TYR A 131 0.82 16.49 -16.98
N ASP A 132 1.87 15.90 -16.42
CA ASP A 132 3.25 16.20 -16.75
C ASP A 132 3.75 15.15 -17.74
N GLY A 133 4.00 15.58 -18.98
CA GLY A 133 4.47 14.69 -20.04
C GLY A 133 5.92 14.25 -19.91
N ALA A 134 6.76 14.97 -19.16
CA ALA A 134 8.16 14.62 -18.96
C ALA A 134 8.31 13.50 -17.93
N THR A 135 7.56 13.57 -16.84
CA THR A 135 7.54 12.54 -15.79
C THR A 135 6.43 11.50 -15.99
N ARG A 136 5.56 11.70 -17.01
CA ARG A 136 4.35 10.90 -17.29
C ARG A 136 3.46 10.76 -16.06
N THR A 137 3.38 11.84 -15.29
CA THR A 137 2.63 11.93 -14.05
C THR A 137 1.27 12.56 -14.31
N VAL A 138 0.19 11.88 -13.95
CA VAL A 138 -1.14 12.49 -13.83
C VAL A 138 -1.34 12.88 -12.38
N THR A 139 -1.72 14.13 -12.16
CA THR A 139 -2.16 14.60 -10.85
C THR A 139 -3.64 14.92 -10.93
N VAL A 140 -4.44 14.24 -10.13
CA VAL A 140 -5.84 14.57 -9.92
C VAL A 140 -5.93 15.25 -8.57
N LYS A 141 -6.29 16.51 -8.59
CA LYS A 141 -6.64 17.26 -7.39
C LYS A 141 -8.15 17.34 -7.39
N THR A 142 -8.80 16.50 -6.60
CA THR A 142 -10.11 16.96 -6.12
C THR A 142 -9.80 18.21 -5.30
N ALA A 143 -10.67 19.22 -5.29
CA ALA A 143 -10.61 20.11 -4.13
C ALA A 143 -10.68 19.16 -2.92
N PRO A 144 -9.62 19.02 -2.09
CA PRO A 144 -9.80 18.29 -0.85
C PRO A 144 -11.03 18.95 -0.24
N PRO A 145 -12.00 18.16 0.28
CA PRO A 145 -13.09 18.78 1.02
C PRO A 145 -12.43 19.81 1.91
N ASN A 146 -12.81 21.09 1.76
CA ASN A 146 -12.14 22.17 2.47
C ASN A 146 -12.55 22.00 3.92
N GLN A 147 -11.96 21.02 4.58
CA GLN A 147 -12.47 20.35 5.76
C GLN A 147 -11.29 19.95 6.62
N LEU A 148 -11.53 20.08 7.92
CA LEU A 148 -10.71 19.51 8.96
C LEU A 148 -11.35 18.20 9.41
N GLU A 149 -10.53 17.18 9.61
CA GLU A 149 -10.91 15.98 10.35
C GLU A 149 -10.38 16.11 11.78
N VAL A 150 -11.26 15.89 12.77
CA VAL A 150 -10.88 15.82 14.18
C VAL A 150 -10.05 14.57 14.41
N ILE A 151 -8.80 14.74 14.84
CA ILE A 151 -7.83 13.65 15.08
C ILE A 151 -7.54 13.41 16.57
N ASP A 152 -8.03 14.31 17.43
CA ASP A 152 -8.01 14.17 18.89
C ASP A 152 -9.33 14.78 19.42
N GLY A 153 -10.19 13.94 20.01
CA GLY A 153 -11.56 14.30 20.36
C GLY A 153 -12.03 13.70 21.69
N PRO A 154 -13.20 14.13 22.21
CA PRO A 154 -14.14 15.05 21.58
C PRO A 154 -13.65 16.51 21.59
N LEU A 155 -13.77 17.20 20.44
CA LEU A 155 -13.21 18.54 20.19
C LEU A 155 -14.25 19.63 20.42
N ASN A 156 -13.91 20.62 21.24
CA ASN A 156 -14.77 21.79 21.46
C ASN A 156 -14.75 22.72 20.25
N VAL A 157 -15.93 23.04 19.75
CA VAL A 157 -16.14 24.11 18.78
C VAL A 157 -16.54 25.36 19.55
N ARG A 158 -15.78 26.43 19.38
CA ARG A 158 -15.89 27.65 20.21
C ARG A 158 -16.42 28.84 19.43
N ALA A 159 -16.96 29.82 20.14
CA ALA A 159 -17.47 31.05 19.55
C ALA A 159 -16.36 31.92 18.93
N GLU A 160 -15.15 31.85 19.48
CA GLU A 160 -13.97 32.66 19.09
C GLU A 160 -12.69 31.79 19.12
N PRO A 161 -11.59 32.20 18.43
CA PRO A 161 -10.32 31.45 18.35
C PRO A 161 -9.51 31.55 19.65
N SER A 162 -10.07 31.08 20.76
CA SER A 162 -9.45 31.14 22.09
C SER A 162 -9.93 30.01 22.98
N THR A 163 -9.04 29.45 23.80
CA THR A 163 -9.39 28.43 24.80
C THR A 163 -10.31 28.99 25.90
N ALA A 164 -10.37 30.30 26.08
CA ALA A 164 -11.26 30.97 27.04
C ALA A 164 -12.66 31.27 26.47
N ALA A 165 -12.87 31.11 25.15
CA ALA A 165 -14.14 31.43 24.51
C ALA A 165 -15.25 30.41 24.86
N PRO A 166 -16.53 30.83 24.89
CA PRO A 166 -17.64 29.92 25.10
C PRO A 166 -17.62 28.73 24.12
N ILE A 167 -17.86 27.53 24.66
CA ILE A 167 -18.03 26.31 23.86
C ILE A 167 -19.44 26.35 23.28
N LEU A 168 -19.54 26.33 21.95
CA LEU A 168 -20.81 26.25 21.23
C LEU A 168 -21.35 24.81 21.25
N THR A 169 -20.45 23.86 20.99
CA THR A 169 -20.73 22.41 21.02
C THR A 169 -19.43 21.64 21.11
N THR A 170 -19.51 20.33 21.28
CA THR A 170 -18.39 19.41 21.21
C THR A 170 -18.65 18.37 20.13
N VAL A 171 -17.66 18.10 19.29
CA VAL A 171 -17.77 17.14 18.18
C VAL A 171 -16.89 15.92 18.43
N PRO A 172 -17.34 14.70 18.09
CA PRO A 172 -16.56 13.48 18.34
C PRO A 172 -15.30 13.39 17.46
N LEU A 173 -14.36 12.53 17.87
CA LEU A 173 -13.22 12.11 17.06
C LEU A 173 -13.68 11.65 15.67
N GLY A 174 -12.92 11.99 14.62
CA GLY A 174 -13.24 11.65 13.22
C GLY A 174 -14.29 12.56 12.58
N THR A 175 -14.87 13.52 13.31
CA THR A 175 -15.81 14.49 12.71
C THR A 175 -15.10 15.30 11.63
N ARG A 176 -15.76 15.44 10.47
CA ARG A 176 -15.31 16.33 9.40
C ARG A 176 -16.05 17.67 9.51
N LEU A 177 -15.31 18.76 9.44
CA LEU A 177 -15.80 20.12 9.65
C LEU A 177 -15.37 20.99 8.48
N ASP A 178 -16.32 21.61 7.77
CA ASP A 178 -16.02 22.49 6.65
C ASP A 178 -15.26 23.73 7.13
N ILE A 179 -14.06 23.96 6.61
CA ILE A 179 -13.28 25.17 6.82
C ILE A 179 -14.02 26.35 6.18
N VAL A 180 -14.37 27.31 7.01
CA VAL A 180 -14.95 28.60 6.61
C VAL A 180 -13.83 29.62 6.38
N ASN A 181 -12.84 29.66 7.27
CA ASN A 181 -11.70 30.56 7.17
C ASN A 181 -10.47 29.97 7.86
N GLU A 182 -9.32 30.03 7.20
CA GLU A 182 -8.05 29.47 7.66
C GLU A 182 -6.92 30.49 7.43
N THR A 183 -6.14 30.75 8.48
CA THR A 183 -4.90 31.52 8.37
C THR A 183 -3.73 30.54 8.47
N PRO A 184 -2.87 30.42 7.44
CA PRO A 184 -1.72 29.51 7.48
C PRO A 184 -0.83 29.73 8.72
N GLY A 185 -0.54 28.64 9.44
CA GLY A 185 0.28 28.66 10.65
C GLY A 185 -0.42 29.16 11.93
N ALA A 186 -1.70 29.54 11.86
CA ALA A 186 -2.48 29.88 13.04
C ALA A 186 -2.87 28.63 13.84
N GLU A 187 -3.10 28.81 15.14
CA GLU A 187 -3.54 27.74 16.04
C GLU A 187 -5.04 27.44 15.90
N TRP A 188 -5.83 28.32 15.28
CA TRP A 188 -7.28 28.18 15.19
C TRP A 188 -7.76 28.32 13.75
N THR A 189 -8.75 27.50 13.39
CA THR A 189 -9.43 27.55 12.10
C THR A 189 -10.92 27.71 12.34
N GLN A 190 -11.55 28.59 11.56
CA GLN A 190 -13.00 28.76 11.58
C GLN A 190 -13.63 27.66 10.71
N VAL A 191 -14.62 26.99 11.26
CA VAL A 191 -15.31 25.86 10.64
C VAL A 191 -16.83 26.02 10.71
N ALA A 192 -17.56 25.31 9.85
CA ALA A 192 -19.00 25.17 9.92
C ALA A 192 -19.39 23.84 10.57
N LEU A 193 -20.32 23.91 11.52
CA LEU A 193 -20.96 22.75 12.12
C LEU A 193 -21.98 22.12 11.16
N PRO A 194 -22.36 20.83 11.35
CA PRO A 194 -23.49 20.24 10.65
C PRO A 194 -24.75 21.11 10.83
N GLY A 195 -25.26 21.70 9.74
CA GLY A 195 -26.34 22.69 9.77
C GLY A 195 -25.92 24.13 9.45
N GLY A 196 -24.62 24.40 9.24
CA GLY A 196 -24.10 25.66 8.69
C GLY A 196 -23.69 26.72 9.71
N THR A 197 -23.84 26.46 11.01
CA THR A 197 -23.44 27.42 12.07
C THR A 197 -21.92 27.51 12.17
N PRO A 198 -21.31 28.71 12.07
CA PRO A 198 -19.86 28.86 12.19
C PRO A 198 -19.37 28.71 13.64
N GLY A 199 -18.14 28.24 13.79
CA GLY A 199 -17.42 28.16 15.07
C GLY A 199 -15.92 28.00 14.83
N TRP A 200 -15.14 27.90 15.90
CA TRP A 200 -13.68 27.80 15.84
C TRP A 200 -13.18 26.52 16.49
N VAL A 201 -12.21 25.87 15.83
CA VAL A 201 -11.51 24.69 16.34
C VAL A 201 -10.00 24.94 16.37
N ALA A 202 -9.31 24.28 17.29
CA ALA A 202 -7.86 24.38 17.40
C ALA A 202 -7.17 23.36 16.47
N ASN A 203 -6.23 23.85 15.67
CA ASN A 203 -5.58 23.12 14.59
C ASN A 203 -4.74 21.94 15.08
N ARG A 204 -4.21 22.00 16.31
CA ARG A 204 -3.46 20.89 16.92
C ARG A 204 -4.27 19.61 17.11
N TYR A 205 -5.60 19.69 17.03
CA TYR A 205 -6.52 18.55 17.19
C TYR A 205 -7.21 18.15 15.88
N THR A 206 -6.76 18.74 14.77
CA THR A 206 -7.34 18.51 13.46
C THR A 206 -6.25 18.24 12.44
N ARG A 207 -6.57 17.49 11.40
CA ARG A 207 -5.77 17.44 10.18
C ARG A 207 -6.60 17.91 9.00
N LYS A 208 -5.98 18.54 8.02
CA LYS A 208 -6.65 18.84 6.75
C LYS A 208 -6.94 17.53 6.04
N VAL A 209 -8.17 17.33 5.58
CA VAL A 209 -8.52 16.13 4.82
C VAL A 209 -7.61 16.05 3.58
N GLY A 210 -6.83 14.96 3.48
CA GLY A 210 -5.84 14.77 2.41
C GLY A 210 -4.38 15.14 2.77
N SER A 211 -4.07 15.56 3.99
CA SER A 211 -2.68 15.72 4.46
C SER A 211 -2.00 14.37 4.75
N GLU A 212 -0.66 14.33 4.71
CA GLU A 212 0.15 13.13 5.03
C GLU A 212 -0.30 12.42 6.32
N PRO A 213 -0.30 11.07 6.36
CA PRO A 213 -0.81 10.33 7.50
C PRO A 213 0.04 10.57 8.76
N VAL A 214 -0.64 10.76 9.90
CA VAL A 214 -0.04 10.80 11.26
C VAL A 214 0.77 9.53 11.59
N VAL A 215 0.63 8.48 10.78
CA VAL A 215 1.20 7.15 10.95
C VAL A 215 2.73 7.14 10.85
N GLN A 216 3.35 7.98 9.99
CA GLN A 216 4.80 7.89 9.73
C GLN A 216 5.68 8.02 11.00
N PRO A 217 5.48 9.02 11.89
CA PRO A 217 6.18 9.08 13.17
C PRO A 217 5.99 7.84 14.07
N LEU A 218 4.81 7.21 14.02
CA LEU A 218 4.52 6.02 14.83
C LEU A 218 5.21 4.75 14.31
N LEU A 219 5.40 4.61 13.00
CA LEU A 219 6.03 3.42 12.41
C LEU A 219 7.44 3.20 12.94
N ALA A 220 8.22 4.28 13.12
CA ALA A 220 9.56 4.19 13.68
C ALA A 220 9.56 3.66 15.13
N LEU A 221 8.55 4.01 15.93
CA LEU A 221 8.39 3.48 17.29
C LEU A 221 7.93 2.02 17.32
N LEU A 222 7.33 1.53 16.23
CA LEU A 222 6.80 0.17 16.08
C LEU A 222 7.83 -0.84 15.54
N ASP A 223 9.09 -0.45 15.38
CA ASP A 223 10.20 -1.37 15.10
C ASP A 223 10.28 -2.47 16.17
N GLN A 224 10.06 -2.10 17.43
CA GLN A 224 9.75 -3.03 18.52
C GLN A 224 8.30 -2.87 18.91
N ARG A 225 7.48 -3.90 18.63
CA ARG A 225 6.03 -3.85 18.84
C ARG A 225 5.50 -5.01 19.66
N ALA A 226 4.36 -4.74 20.26
CA ALA A 226 3.43 -5.68 20.85
C ALA A 226 2.04 -5.44 20.23
N TYR A 227 1.07 -6.24 20.64
CA TYR A 227 -0.33 -6.09 20.25
C TYR A 227 -1.18 -5.78 21.47
N LEU A 228 -2.11 -4.84 21.32
CA LEU A 228 -3.02 -4.46 22.39
C LEU A 228 -4.40 -5.09 22.17
N GLN A 229 -4.85 -5.83 23.18
CA GLN A 229 -6.26 -6.13 23.39
C GLN A 229 -6.80 -5.34 24.57
N ALA A 230 -7.93 -4.66 24.40
CA ALA A 230 -8.59 -3.91 25.46
C ALA A 230 -10.09 -4.16 25.39
N GLY A 231 -10.73 -4.47 26.53
CA GLY A 231 -12.19 -4.68 26.58
C GLY A 231 -12.70 -5.78 25.65
N GLY A 232 -11.88 -6.80 25.38
CA GLY A 232 -12.21 -7.88 24.45
C GLY A 232 -12.01 -7.57 22.96
N GLN A 233 -11.49 -6.38 22.62
CA GLN A 233 -11.25 -5.96 21.24
C GLN A 233 -9.76 -5.93 20.92
N CYS A 234 -9.37 -6.26 19.70
CA CYS A 234 -8.03 -5.94 19.21
C CYS A 234 -7.97 -4.46 18.84
N ILE A 235 -7.12 -3.71 19.52
CA ILE A 235 -6.91 -2.28 19.24
C ILE A 235 -5.87 -2.11 18.14
N GLY A 236 -4.82 -2.95 18.13
CA GLY A 236 -3.79 -2.98 17.08
C GLY A 236 -2.37 -3.06 17.64
N ALA A 237 -1.39 -2.83 16.76
CA ALA A 237 0.02 -2.78 17.14
C ALA A 237 0.31 -1.57 18.04
N VAL A 238 1.20 -1.76 19.00
CA VAL A 238 1.60 -0.76 19.99
C VAL A 238 3.11 -0.82 20.25
N PRO A 239 3.78 0.32 20.49
CA PRO A 239 5.23 0.35 20.65
C PRO A 239 5.67 -0.28 21.98
N LEU A 240 6.78 -1.02 21.92
CA LEU A 240 7.47 -1.62 23.06
C LEU A 240 8.79 -0.87 23.27
N ILE A 241 8.80 0.08 24.21
CA ILE A 241 9.93 0.98 24.46
C ILE A 241 10.51 0.63 25.82
N GLN A 242 11.80 0.28 25.88
CA GLN A 242 12.49 -0.10 27.11
C GLN A 242 11.70 -1.17 27.92
N ASN A 243 11.20 -2.19 27.22
CA ASN A 243 10.39 -3.27 27.78
C ASN A 243 9.04 -2.85 28.41
N LYS A 244 8.54 -1.65 28.09
CA LYS A 244 7.21 -1.17 28.45
C LYS A 244 6.35 -1.08 27.20
N THR A 245 5.16 -1.65 27.26
CA THR A 245 4.18 -1.52 26.17
C THR A 245 3.43 -0.21 26.36
N PHE A 246 3.53 0.70 25.40
CA PHE A 246 2.86 1.99 25.41
C PHE A 246 1.57 1.89 24.60
N VAL A 247 0.43 2.12 25.26
CA VAL A 247 -0.90 1.95 24.69
C VAL A 247 -1.54 3.31 24.39
N PRO A 248 -2.31 3.44 23.29
CA PRO A 248 -3.02 4.67 22.97
C PRO A 248 -4.11 4.92 24.02
N LEU A 249 -3.96 5.97 24.82
CA LEU A 249 -4.77 6.16 26.04
C LEU A 249 -6.26 6.24 25.73
N VAL A 250 -6.64 7.01 24.71
CA VAL A 250 -8.04 7.25 24.33
C VAL A 250 -8.71 5.94 23.94
N GLU A 251 -8.19 5.26 22.92
CA GLU A 251 -8.76 4.02 22.40
C GLU A 251 -8.78 2.90 23.44
N THR A 252 -7.75 2.85 24.30
CA THR A 252 -7.69 1.83 25.35
C THR A 252 -8.77 2.05 26.41
N VAL A 253 -8.93 3.29 26.89
CA VAL A 253 -9.90 3.62 27.95
C VAL A 253 -11.33 3.52 27.42
N GLU A 254 -11.59 3.99 26.21
CA GLU A 254 -12.91 3.86 25.56
C GLU A 254 -13.29 2.38 25.35
N ALA A 255 -12.36 1.55 24.89
CA ALA A 255 -12.61 0.11 24.73
C ALA A 255 -12.93 -0.59 26.06
N LEU A 256 -12.41 -0.06 27.18
CA LEU A 256 -12.71 -0.52 28.53
C LEU A 256 -14.03 0.06 29.09
N GLY A 257 -14.74 0.90 28.33
CA GLY A 257 -15.98 1.56 28.74
C GLY A 257 -15.78 2.81 29.61
N GLY A 258 -14.57 3.39 29.59
CA GLY A 258 -14.24 4.63 30.27
C GLY A 258 -14.30 5.84 29.35
N THR A 259 -13.86 6.99 29.86
CA THR A 259 -13.80 8.25 29.11
C THR A 259 -12.46 8.93 29.30
N VAL A 260 -11.97 9.59 28.25
CA VAL A 260 -10.78 10.45 28.31
C VAL A 260 -11.18 11.89 28.02
N SER A 261 -10.70 12.83 28.83
CA SER A 261 -10.97 14.26 28.67
C SER A 261 -9.73 15.08 28.99
N ARG A 262 -9.74 16.36 28.62
CA ARG A 262 -8.72 17.30 29.12
C ARG A 262 -8.98 17.65 30.59
N ALA A 263 -7.92 18.00 31.30
CA ALA A 263 -7.97 18.46 32.69
C ALA A 263 -7.14 19.75 32.86
N GLY A 264 -7.51 20.57 33.85
CA GLY A 264 -6.75 21.76 34.22
C GLY A 264 -6.62 22.78 33.09
N ASP A 265 -5.39 23.21 32.80
CA ASP A 265 -5.02 24.22 31.81
C ASP A 265 -5.08 23.74 30.34
N GLY A 266 -5.51 22.50 30.11
CA GLY A 266 -5.61 21.88 28.78
C GLY A 266 -4.38 21.06 28.37
N THR A 267 -3.27 21.10 29.12
CA THR A 267 -2.10 20.24 28.89
C THR A 267 -2.26 18.87 29.53
N ALA A 268 -2.95 18.80 30.66
CA ALA A 268 -3.24 17.55 31.35
C ALA A 268 -4.41 16.78 30.72
N ILE A 269 -4.37 15.46 30.84
CA ILE A 269 -5.33 14.52 30.28
C ILE A 269 -5.85 13.65 31.43
N ALA A 270 -7.16 13.62 31.61
CA ALA A 270 -7.85 12.77 32.58
C ALA A 270 -8.43 11.53 31.89
N ALA A 271 -8.11 10.36 32.41
CA ALA A 271 -8.75 9.11 32.08
C ALA A 271 -9.62 8.65 33.26
N GLU A 272 -10.89 8.37 32.99
CA GLU A 272 -11.88 7.97 33.98
C GLU A 272 -12.43 6.58 33.66
N LEU A 273 -12.37 5.68 34.64
CA LEU A 273 -12.89 4.32 34.52
C LEU A 273 -13.24 3.78 35.91
N GLY A 274 -14.44 3.20 36.07
CA GLY A 274 -14.85 2.54 37.32
C GLY A 274 -14.78 3.44 38.57
N GLY A 275 -15.05 4.74 38.44
CA GLY A 275 -14.95 5.72 39.54
C GLY A 275 -13.53 6.14 39.91
N ARG A 276 -12.53 5.74 39.12
CA ARG A 276 -11.12 6.14 39.27
C ARG A 276 -10.77 7.16 38.19
N ARG A 277 -10.11 8.24 38.57
CA ARG A 277 -9.72 9.35 37.71
C ARG A 277 -8.21 9.54 37.76
N LEU A 278 -7.53 9.11 36.70
CA LEU A 278 -6.10 9.29 36.52
C LEU A 278 -5.86 10.55 35.67
N VAL A 279 -5.18 11.55 36.22
CA VAL A 279 -4.75 12.76 35.50
C VAL A 279 -3.26 12.68 35.23
N ILE A 280 -2.89 12.74 33.96
CA ILE A 280 -1.50 12.71 33.49
C ILE A 280 -1.15 13.99 32.74
N THR A 281 0.14 14.29 32.65
CA THR A 281 0.66 15.30 31.73
C THR A 281 1.71 14.63 30.84
N PRO A 282 1.63 14.75 29.50
CA PRO A 282 2.68 14.26 28.61
C PRO A 282 4.07 14.78 29.03
N ASP A 283 5.11 13.98 28.80
CA ASP A 283 6.51 14.29 29.15
C ASP A 283 6.80 14.43 30.66
N SER A 284 5.82 14.15 31.53
CA SER A 284 5.98 14.14 32.99
C SER A 284 5.61 12.78 33.58
N THR A 285 6.41 12.30 34.53
CA THR A 285 6.07 11.11 35.34
C THR A 285 5.15 11.43 36.51
N ALA A 286 4.95 12.72 36.85
CA ALA A 286 4.02 13.12 37.89
C ALA A 286 2.57 13.06 37.38
N ALA A 287 1.72 12.38 38.14
CA ALA A 287 0.29 12.23 37.84
C ALA A 287 -0.53 12.33 39.14
N THR A 288 -1.86 12.35 39.01
CA THR A 288 -2.76 12.23 40.17
C THR A 288 -3.81 11.16 39.96
N LEU A 289 -4.10 10.39 40.99
CA LEU A 289 -5.21 9.43 41.03
C LEU A 289 -6.24 9.92 42.06
N ASN A 290 -7.45 10.25 41.60
CA ASN A 290 -8.50 10.84 42.44
C ASN A 290 -8.00 12.06 43.25
N GLY A 291 -7.13 12.87 42.64
CA GLY A 291 -6.54 14.06 43.25
C GLY A 291 -5.33 13.80 44.16
N GLN A 292 -4.97 12.55 44.43
CA GLN A 292 -3.77 12.20 45.20
C GLN A 292 -2.56 12.02 44.27
N PRO A 293 -1.37 12.52 44.62
CA PRO A 293 -0.16 12.34 43.81
C PRO A 293 0.20 10.87 43.61
N VAL A 294 0.50 10.51 42.37
CA VAL A 294 1.07 9.22 41.98
C VAL A 294 2.22 9.44 40.99
N ALA A 295 3.13 8.48 40.88
CA ALA A 295 4.24 8.53 39.93
C ALA A 295 4.09 7.40 38.91
N LEU A 296 4.21 7.76 37.63
CA LEU A 296 4.21 6.82 36.51
C LEU A 296 5.59 6.21 36.31
N SER A 297 5.65 4.96 35.86
CA SER A 297 6.91 4.28 35.55
C SER A 297 7.65 4.89 34.35
N ALA A 298 6.94 5.61 33.47
CA ALA A 298 7.49 6.37 32.36
C ALA A 298 6.60 7.58 32.06
N ALA A 299 7.18 8.64 31.52
CA ALA A 299 6.42 9.77 31.03
C ALA A 299 5.53 9.33 29.85
N PRO A 300 4.24 9.71 29.83
CA PRO A 300 3.38 9.51 28.68
C PRO A 300 3.95 10.24 27.46
N LEU A 301 3.87 9.59 26.30
CA LEU A 301 4.36 10.13 25.03
C LEU A 301 3.23 10.81 24.28
N LEU A 302 3.50 11.92 23.60
CA LEU A 302 2.57 12.53 22.67
C LEU A 302 3.10 12.36 21.24
N VAL A 303 2.49 11.47 20.46
CA VAL A 303 2.93 11.16 19.10
C VAL A 303 1.82 11.52 18.12
N GLY A 304 2.05 12.55 17.30
CA GLY A 304 1.03 13.02 16.36
C GLY A 304 -0.26 13.50 17.03
N GLY A 305 -0.15 14.09 18.22
CA GLY A 305 -1.29 14.52 19.03
C GLY A 305 -1.95 13.40 19.85
N ARG A 306 -1.56 12.14 19.65
CA ARG A 306 -2.12 10.99 20.38
C ARG A 306 -1.32 10.72 21.66
N PRO A 307 -1.97 10.68 22.84
CA PRO A 307 -1.30 10.34 24.09
C PRO A 307 -1.12 8.83 24.23
N LEU A 308 0.11 8.38 24.46
CA LEU A 308 0.45 7.00 24.79
C LEU A 308 0.92 6.91 26.23
N ILE A 309 0.44 5.91 26.96
CA ILE A 309 0.82 5.64 28.35
C ILE A 309 1.32 4.19 28.48
N ALA A 310 2.22 3.90 29.42
CA ALA A 310 2.57 2.52 29.70
C ALA A 310 1.34 1.72 30.19
N ALA A 311 1.09 0.55 29.59
CA ALA A 311 -0.08 -0.28 29.87
C ALA A 311 -0.20 -0.64 31.36
N ARG A 312 0.93 -0.90 32.03
CA ARG A 312 1.00 -1.21 33.46
C ARG A 312 0.57 -0.03 34.32
N ASP A 313 1.08 1.16 34.02
CA ASP A 313 0.70 2.37 34.76
C ASP A 313 -0.80 2.64 34.63
N LEU A 314 -1.37 2.46 33.43
CA LEU A 314 -2.82 2.58 33.22
C LEU A 314 -3.61 1.53 34.01
N ALA A 315 -3.19 0.26 33.94
CA ALA A 315 -3.84 -0.86 34.62
C ALA A 315 -3.87 -0.67 36.14
N ASP A 316 -2.72 -0.39 36.75
CA ASP A 316 -2.57 -0.28 38.20
C ASP A 316 -3.38 0.92 38.73
N ASN A 317 -3.35 2.04 38.01
CA ASN A 317 -4.04 3.26 38.44
C ASN A 317 -5.55 3.22 38.19
N LEU A 318 -6.05 2.56 37.13
CA LEU A 318 -7.49 2.44 36.86
C LEU A 318 -8.11 1.12 37.37
N GLY A 319 -7.32 0.25 38.01
CA GLY A 319 -7.82 -1.00 38.59
C GLY A 319 -8.27 -2.02 37.55
N VAL A 320 -7.56 -2.10 36.42
CA VAL A 320 -7.91 -2.96 35.30
C VAL A 320 -7.00 -4.20 35.30
N PRO A 321 -7.53 -5.42 35.13
CA PRO A 321 -6.69 -6.62 34.96
C PRO A 321 -5.75 -6.46 33.76
N LEU A 322 -4.47 -6.81 33.97
CA LEU A 322 -3.44 -6.81 32.94
C LEU A 322 -2.85 -8.21 32.79
N SER A 323 -2.74 -8.69 31.57
CA SER A 323 -1.99 -9.90 31.25
C SER A 323 -1.10 -9.71 30.03
N TRP A 324 -0.08 -10.57 29.92
CA TRP A 324 0.85 -10.60 28.81
C TRP A 324 0.95 -12.03 28.27
N SER A 325 0.91 -12.16 26.95
CA SER A 325 1.17 -13.40 26.23
C SER A 325 2.51 -13.30 25.50
N ASP A 326 3.50 -14.09 25.91
CA ASP A 326 4.78 -14.18 25.20
C ASP A 326 4.60 -14.75 23.79
N ALA A 327 3.72 -15.74 23.64
CA ALA A 327 3.51 -16.45 22.37
C ALA A 327 3.00 -15.54 21.26
N THR A 328 2.14 -14.57 21.59
CA THR A 328 1.52 -13.64 20.64
C THR A 328 2.00 -12.20 20.82
N ARG A 329 2.94 -11.96 21.74
CA ARG A 329 3.41 -10.63 22.17
C ARG A 329 2.25 -9.66 22.42
N THR A 330 1.21 -10.15 23.09
CA THR A 330 -0.05 -9.42 23.27
C THR A 330 -0.18 -8.97 24.72
N VAL A 331 -0.39 -7.67 24.93
CA VAL A 331 -0.84 -7.12 26.20
C VAL A 331 -2.37 -7.06 26.20
N THR A 332 -2.99 -7.57 27.26
CA THR A 332 -4.46 -7.55 27.42
C THR A 332 -4.84 -6.72 28.63
N LEU A 333 -5.71 -5.73 28.43
CA LEU A 333 -6.34 -4.92 29.47
C LEU A 333 -7.83 -5.26 29.56
N GLY A 334 -8.30 -5.67 30.74
CA GLY A 334 -9.70 -6.01 30.97
C GLY A 334 -10.04 -7.48 30.68
N PRO A 335 -11.32 -7.82 30.44
CA PRO A 335 -11.74 -9.21 30.28
C PRO A 335 -11.11 -9.87 29.04
N ALA A 336 -10.67 -11.11 29.22
CA ALA A 336 -10.20 -11.96 28.12
C ALA A 336 -11.42 -12.55 27.39
N GLY A 337 -11.72 -12.05 26.19
CA GLY A 337 -12.75 -12.61 25.31
C GLY A 337 -13.12 -11.67 24.16
N GLY A 338 -13.06 -12.14 22.92
CA GLY A 338 -13.41 -11.36 21.72
C GLY A 338 -12.38 -11.47 20.59
N THR A 339 -12.20 -10.41 19.79
CA THR A 339 -11.37 -10.43 18.57
C THR A 339 -9.88 -10.54 18.91
N THR A 340 -9.21 -11.60 18.44
CA THR A 340 -7.75 -11.75 18.61
C THR A 340 -6.98 -10.80 17.70
N CYS A 341 -5.90 -10.19 18.20
CA CYS A 341 -4.98 -9.49 17.31
C CYS A 341 -4.21 -10.48 16.42
N VAL A 342 -3.74 -11.58 17.00
CA VAL A 342 -2.91 -12.58 16.33
C VAL A 342 -3.72 -13.88 16.21
N PRO A 343 -4.25 -14.21 15.02
CA PRO A 343 -4.97 -15.47 14.80
C PRO A 343 -4.04 -16.68 14.86
N ALA A 344 -4.58 -17.81 15.31
CA ALA A 344 -3.88 -19.09 15.25
C ALA A 344 -3.81 -19.59 13.81
N VAL A 345 -2.61 -19.94 13.35
CA VAL A 345 -2.35 -20.45 11.99
C VAL A 345 -1.36 -21.60 12.03
N GLY A 346 -1.37 -22.47 11.02
CA GLY A 346 -0.41 -23.55 10.86
C GLY A 346 0.90 -23.11 10.21
N ALA A 347 0.89 -22.03 9.43
CA ALA A 347 2.11 -21.44 8.87
C ALA A 347 3.11 -21.01 9.96
N ARG A 348 4.40 -21.07 9.61
CA ARG A 348 5.47 -20.82 10.58
C ARG A 348 5.69 -19.34 10.90
N ALA A 349 5.33 -18.45 9.98
CA ALA A 349 5.35 -17.01 10.19
C ALA A 349 4.35 -16.30 9.26
N PHE A 350 3.80 -15.18 9.73
CA PHE A 350 3.06 -14.25 8.86
C PHE A 350 3.19 -12.80 9.33
N ILE A 351 2.91 -11.88 8.42
CA ILE A 351 2.69 -10.46 8.73
C ILE A 351 1.59 -9.89 7.82
N LEU A 352 0.70 -9.09 8.40
CA LEU A 352 -0.35 -8.33 7.72
C LEU A 352 -0.01 -6.84 7.81
N VAL A 353 -0.04 -6.15 6.67
CA VAL A 353 0.41 -4.77 6.55
C VAL A 353 -0.57 -3.97 5.70
N ASP A 354 -0.90 -2.76 6.14
CA ASP A 354 -1.57 -1.77 5.30
C ASP A 354 -0.57 -1.23 4.26
N VAL A 355 -0.84 -1.44 2.97
CA VAL A 355 0.14 -1.13 1.91
C VAL A 355 0.40 0.37 1.82
N ALA A 356 -0.60 1.19 2.06
CA ALA A 356 -0.49 2.64 1.91
C ALA A 356 0.47 3.27 2.91
N THR A 357 0.36 2.83 4.17
CA THR A 357 1.09 3.43 5.29
C THR A 357 2.30 2.61 5.69
N GLY A 358 2.32 1.31 5.41
CA GLY A 358 3.29 0.38 5.99
C GLY A 358 2.96 -0.04 7.43
N ALA A 359 1.78 0.32 7.96
CA ALA A 359 1.38 -0.06 9.30
C ALA A 359 1.17 -1.57 9.43
N VAL A 360 1.88 -2.18 10.38
CA VAL A 360 1.71 -3.59 10.72
C VAL A 360 0.43 -3.78 11.52
N LEU A 361 -0.47 -4.61 11.01
CA LEU A 361 -1.78 -4.88 11.60
C LEU A 361 -1.72 -6.06 12.57
N SER A 362 -1.06 -7.13 12.16
CA SER A 362 -0.89 -8.37 12.93
C SER A 362 0.31 -9.14 12.42
N GLU A 363 0.93 -9.93 13.29
CA GLU A 363 2.06 -10.77 12.92
C GLU A 363 2.22 -11.98 13.83
N TYR A 364 2.88 -12.99 13.31
CA TYR A 364 3.35 -14.15 14.07
C TYR A 364 4.73 -14.54 13.57
N ASN A 365 5.71 -14.61 14.47
CA ASN A 365 7.11 -14.94 14.16
C ASN A 365 7.70 -14.15 12.97
N ALA A 366 7.25 -12.91 12.73
CA ALA A 366 7.55 -12.20 11.50
C ALA A 366 9.04 -11.85 11.31
N ARG A 367 9.82 -11.81 12.38
CA ARG A 367 11.27 -11.56 12.38
C ARG A 367 12.13 -12.84 12.37
N ALA A 368 11.51 -14.03 12.35
CA ALA A 368 12.25 -15.28 12.33
C ALA A 368 12.79 -15.56 10.90
N PRO A 369 14.10 -15.83 10.72
CA PRO A 369 14.65 -16.21 9.42
C PRO A 369 14.01 -17.48 8.86
N ARG A 370 13.66 -17.46 7.58
CA ARG A 370 13.04 -18.57 6.84
C ARG A 370 13.56 -18.61 5.42
N ALA A 371 13.65 -19.80 4.85
CA ALA A 371 13.71 -19.94 3.40
C ALA A 371 12.38 -19.45 2.80
N ILE A 372 12.46 -18.71 1.69
CA ILE A 372 11.30 -18.02 1.11
C ILE A 372 10.89 -18.53 -0.27
N ALA A 373 11.66 -19.46 -0.84
CA ALA A 373 11.43 -20.03 -2.17
C ALA A 373 11.23 -18.93 -3.23
N SER A 374 10.30 -19.14 -4.17
CA SER A 374 10.08 -18.23 -5.30
C SER A 374 9.52 -16.85 -4.95
N THR A 375 9.18 -16.53 -3.70
CA THR A 375 8.88 -15.13 -3.34
C THR A 375 10.12 -14.24 -3.45
N THR A 376 11.32 -14.82 -3.50
CA THR A 376 12.57 -14.14 -3.94
C THR A 376 12.40 -13.37 -5.25
N LYS A 377 11.58 -13.88 -6.18
CA LYS A 377 11.35 -13.26 -7.49
C LYS A 377 10.70 -11.88 -7.40
N ILE A 378 10.13 -11.50 -6.26
CA ILE A 378 9.66 -10.14 -6.00
C ILE A 378 10.82 -9.14 -6.09
N MET A 379 11.96 -9.45 -5.46
CA MET A 379 13.17 -8.61 -5.55
C MET A 379 13.74 -8.58 -6.97
N THR A 380 13.75 -9.73 -7.66
CA THR A 380 14.20 -9.82 -9.06
C THR A 380 13.35 -8.94 -9.98
N ALA A 381 12.03 -9.03 -9.86
CA ALA A 381 11.11 -8.20 -10.63
C ALA A 381 11.22 -6.72 -10.25
N LEU A 382 11.38 -6.38 -8.96
CA LEU A 382 11.58 -5.01 -8.49
C LEU A 382 12.83 -4.38 -9.15
N LEU A 383 13.98 -5.05 -9.07
CA LEU A 383 15.21 -4.55 -9.70
C LEU A 383 15.09 -4.44 -11.22
N ALA A 384 14.39 -5.38 -11.86
CA ALA A 384 14.18 -5.35 -13.29
C ALA A 384 13.33 -4.17 -13.75
N VAL A 385 12.30 -3.78 -12.99
CA VAL A 385 11.51 -2.58 -13.30
C VAL A 385 12.20 -1.28 -12.90
N GLU A 386 13.07 -1.30 -11.88
CA GLU A 386 13.83 -0.12 -11.45
C GLU A 386 15.00 0.22 -12.39
N ARG A 387 15.58 -0.80 -13.04
CA ARG A 387 16.86 -0.65 -13.77
C ARG A 387 16.79 -1.03 -15.25
N GLY A 388 15.80 -1.84 -15.64
CA GLY A 388 15.70 -2.39 -16.99
C GLY A 388 14.79 -1.58 -17.90
N ASN A 389 15.08 -1.63 -19.20
CA ASN A 389 14.12 -1.20 -20.22
C ASN A 389 13.22 -2.40 -20.57
N PRO A 390 11.88 -2.31 -20.39
CA PRO A 390 10.97 -3.43 -20.66
C PRO A 390 11.01 -3.92 -22.11
N ASP A 391 11.38 -3.06 -23.06
CA ASP A 391 11.42 -3.40 -24.49
C ASP A 391 12.83 -3.83 -24.95
N ALA A 392 13.82 -3.85 -24.05
CA ALA A 392 15.14 -4.39 -24.36
C ALA A 392 15.05 -5.88 -24.69
N VAL A 393 15.69 -6.26 -25.79
CA VAL A 393 15.81 -7.66 -26.19
C VAL A 393 16.87 -8.34 -25.32
N VAL A 394 16.45 -9.43 -24.68
CA VAL A 394 17.26 -10.31 -23.85
C VAL A 394 17.51 -11.60 -24.61
N THR A 395 18.78 -11.93 -24.81
CA THR A 395 19.21 -13.21 -25.36
C THR A 395 19.31 -14.23 -24.23
N VAL A 396 18.51 -15.29 -24.30
CA VAL A 396 18.51 -16.36 -23.30
C VAL A 396 19.80 -17.18 -23.41
N SER A 397 20.57 -17.27 -22.32
CA SER A 397 21.78 -18.09 -22.29
C SER A 397 21.46 -19.59 -22.18
N ALA A 398 22.44 -20.44 -22.46
CA ALA A 398 22.33 -21.87 -22.20
C ALA A 398 22.14 -22.17 -20.70
N ASN A 399 22.70 -21.34 -19.81
CA ASN A 399 22.55 -21.44 -18.36
C ASN A 399 21.14 -21.11 -17.89
N ALA A 400 20.56 -20.02 -18.37
CA ALA A 400 19.16 -19.68 -18.12
C ALA A 400 18.23 -20.81 -18.63
N ALA A 401 18.49 -21.30 -19.85
CA ALA A 401 17.73 -22.41 -20.43
C ALA A 401 18.00 -23.79 -19.81
N SER A 402 18.90 -23.95 -18.84
CA SER A 402 19.13 -25.23 -18.14
C SER A 402 18.57 -25.26 -16.73
N GLN A 403 18.05 -24.13 -16.22
CA GLN A 403 17.57 -24.01 -14.84
C GLN A 403 16.51 -25.08 -14.49
N PRO A 404 16.57 -25.69 -13.30
CA PRO A 404 15.61 -26.70 -12.85
C PRO A 404 14.33 -26.05 -12.29
N GLY A 405 13.33 -26.87 -11.93
CA GLY A 405 12.11 -26.41 -11.27
C GLY A 405 11.05 -25.84 -12.23
N THR A 406 10.32 -24.82 -11.80
CA THR A 406 9.28 -24.15 -12.61
C THR A 406 9.91 -23.28 -13.69
N ARG A 407 9.40 -23.37 -14.93
CA ARG A 407 10.03 -22.79 -16.12
C ARG A 407 9.01 -22.27 -17.11
N VAL A 408 9.42 -21.28 -17.90
CA VAL A 408 8.72 -20.84 -19.13
C VAL A 408 9.02 -21.80 -20.30
N ASN A 409 10.09 -22.60 -20.17
CA ASN A 409 10.68 -23.48 -21.17
C ASN A 409 11.48 -22.74 -22.25
N LEU A 410 12.17 -21.67 -21.87
CA LEU A 410 13.02 -20.90 -22.79
C LEU A 410 14.14 -21.78 -23.36
N ARG A 411 14.56 -21.49 -24.60
CA ARG A 411 15.69 -22.16 -25.26
C ARG A 411 16.89 -21.22 -25.32
N GLY A 412 18.09 -21.79 -25.28
CA GLY A 412 19.32 -21.02 -25.49
C GLY A 412 19.30 -20.35 -26.87
N GLY A 413 19.57 -19.04 -26.89
CA GLY A 413 19.51 -18.20 -28.08
C GLY A 413 18.14 -17.59 -28.39
N ASP A 414 17.08 -17.93 -27.64
CA ASP A 414 15.79 -17.23 -27.78
C ASP A 414 16.00 -15.73 -27.48
N GLN A 415 15.32 -14.88 -28.24
CA GLN A 415 15.30 -13.42 -28.05
C GLN A 415 13.91 -13.01 -27.59
N LEU A 416 13.81 -12.55 -26.34
CA LEU A 416 12.56 -12.06 -25.75
C LEU A 416 12.78 -10.66 -25.20
N THR A 417 11.73 -9.87 -25.15
CA THR A 417 11.77 -8.60 -24.41
C THR A 417 11.88 -8.86 -22.89
N LEU A 418 12.50 -7.94 -22.16
CA LEU A 418 12.51 -7.98 -20.68
C LEU A 418 11.08 -8.06 -20.12
N ARG A 419 10.12 -7.39 -20.76
CA ARG A 419 8.69 -7.45 -20.46
C ARG A 419 8.14 -8.87 -20.51
N GLU A 420 8.45 -9.63 -21.55
CA GLU A 420 8.00 -11.02 -21.68
C GLU A 420 8.63 -11.92 -20.61
N LEU A 421 9.91 -11.70 -20.29
CA LEU A 421 10.58 -12.42 -19.20
C LEU A 421 9.96 -12.09 -17.84
N LEU A 422 9.58 -10.83 -17.59
CA LEU A 422 8.88 -10.42 -16.37
C LEU A 422 7.51 -11.11 -16.22
N TYR A 423 6.74 -11.27 -17.29
CA TYR A 423 5.52 -12.08 -17.24
C TYR A 423 5.82 -13.56 -16.99
N GLY A 424 6.86 -14.11 -17.61
CA GLY A 424 7.36 -15.47 -17.33
C GLY A 424 7.75 -15.67 -15.85
N LEU A 425 8.42 -14.68 -15.28
CA LEU A 425 8.86 -14.66 -13.90
C LEU A 425 7.66 -14.64 -12.93
N MET A 426 6.69 -13.76 -13.16
CA MET A 426 5.61 -13.50 -12.21
C MET A 426 4.44 -14.49 -12.32
N LEU A 427 3.99 -14.84 -13.53
CA LEU A 427 2.80 -15.69 -13.72
C LEU A 427 3.10 -17.18 -13.45
N VAL A 428 4.18 -17.69 -14.06
CA VAL A 428 4.51 -19.13 -14.01
C VAL A 428 5.71 -19.44 -13.11
N SER A 429 6.28 -18.43 -12.44
CA SER A 429 7.42 -18.61 -11.55
C SER A 429 8.67 -19.14 -12.26
N GLY A 430 8.89 -18.75 -13.52
CA GLY A 430 9.97 -19.28 -14.36
C GLY A 430 11.37 -18.99 -13.81
N ASN A 431 12.13 -20.03 -13.48
CA ASN A 431 13.52 -19.92 -13.03
C ASN A 431 14.46 -19.57 -14.20
N ASP A 432 14.16 -20.08 -15.40
CA ASP A 432 14.84 -19.71 -16.64
C ASP A 432 14.69 -18.21 -16.94
N ALA A 433 13.50 -17.65 -16.76
CA ALA A 433 13.29 -16.21 -16.86
C ALA A 433 14.06 -15.42 -15.79
N ALA A 434 14.10 -15.89 -14.54
CA ALA A 434 14.82 -15.22 -13.45
C ALA A 434 16.32 -15.08 -13.76
N VAL A 435 16.96 -16.16 -14.23
CA VAL A 435 18.38 -16.15 -14.57
C VAL A 435 18.65 -15.31 -15.82
N ALA A 436 17.81 -15.39 -16.86
CA ALA A 436 17.94 -14.55 -18.05
C ALA A 436 17.86 -13.05 -17.71
N ILE A 437 16.94 -12.65 -16.82
CA ILE A 437 16.83 -11.28 -16.33
C ILE A 437 18.10 -10.87 -15.57
N ALA A 438 18.59 -11.73 -14.68
CA ALA A 438 19.77 -11.47 -13.87
C ALA A 438 21.03 -11.26 -14.73
N GLU A 439 21.27 -12.18 -15.68
CA GLU A 439 22.38 -12.10 -16.63
C GLU A 439 22.29 -10.86 -17.52
N HIS A 440 21.09 -10.50 -17.98
CA HIS A 440 20.90 -9.29 -18.79
C HIS A 440 21.25 -8.00 -18.04
N LEU A 441 20.81 -7.89 -16.77
CA LEU A 441 20.92 -6.65 -16.01
C LEU A 441 22.28 -6.49 -15.31
N ALA A 442 22.95 -7.58 -14.98
CA ALA A 442 24.18 -7.55 -14.17
C ALA A 442 25.35 -8.35 -14.77
N GLY A 443 25.17 -8.98 -15.93
CA GLY A 443 26.18 -9.81 -16.60
C GLY A 443 26.29 -11.23 -16.04
N SER A 444 25.91 -11.47 -14.78
CA SER A 444 25.83 -12.80 -14.16
C SER A 444 24.81 -12.84 -13.02
N GLU A 445 24.37 -14.04 -12.63
CA GLU A 445 23.45 -14.20 -11.50
C GLU A 445 24.08 -13.78 -10.17
N GLU A 446 25.38 -14.03 -9.97
CA GLU A 446 26.09 -13.63 -8.75
C GLU A 446 26.23 -12.11 -8.65
N ALA A 447 26.45 -11.43 -9.79
CA ALA A 447 26.45 -9.98 -9.84
C ALA A 447 25.07 -9.41 -9.53
N PHE A 448 24.02 -10.06 -10.03
CA PHE A 448 22.64 -9.68 -9.73
C PHE A 448 22.28 -9.91 -8.25
N ALA A 449 22.70 -11.03 -7.66
CA ALA A 449 22.48 -11.30 -6.23
C ALA A 449 23.12 -10.22 -5.33
N ARG A 450 24.27 -9.64 -5.73
CA ARG A 450 24.84 -8.47 -5.03
C ARG A 450 23.91 -7.25 -5.10
N LEU A 451 23.29 -6.99 -6.25
CA LEU A 451 22.29 -5.91 -6.38
C LEU A 451 21.05 -6.18 -5.53
N MET A 452 20.57 -7.43 -5.48
CA MET A 452 19.43 -7.83 -4.64
C MET A 452 19.71 -7.56 -3.16
N ASN A 453 20.89 -7.96 -2.67
CA ASN A 453 21.28 -7.73 -1.28
C ASN A 453 21.53 -6.25 -0.97
N GLN A 454 22.12 -5.49 -1.90
CA GLN A 454 22.26 -4.05 -1.77
C GLN A 454 20.88 -3.39 -1.63
N ARG A 455 19.93 -3.76 -2.51
CA ARG A 455 18.58 -3.20 -2.49
C ARG A 455 17.81 -3.59 -1.23
N ALA A 456 17.98 -4.82 -0.73
CA ALA A 456 17.42 -5.23 0.56
C ALA A 456 17.92 -4.33 1.71
N ALA A 457 19.23 -4.05 1.75
CA ALA A 457 19.82 -3.17 2.77
C ALA A 457 19.28 -1.73 2.67
N GLU A 458 19.14 -1.19 1.45
CA GLU A 458 18.55 0.14 1.21
C GLU A 458 17.10 0.24 1.69
N LEU A 459 16.33 -0.84 1.54
CA LEU A 459 14.94 -0.94 2.02
C LEU A 459 14.83 -1.27 3.52
N GLY A 460 15.96 -1.41 4.21
CA GLY A 460 16.00 -1.78 5.63
C GLY A 460 15.63 -3.24 5.89
N ALA A 461 15.62 -4.11 4.88
CA ALA A 461 15.45 -5.56 5.01
C ALA A 461 16.80 -6.21 5.37
N ARG A 462 17.18 -6.10 6.65
CA ARG A 462 18.53 -6.42 7.15
C ARG A 462 18.72 -7.89 7.53
N ASP A 463 17.63 -8.62 7.76
CA ASP A 463 17.59 -10.05 8.08
C ASP A 463 17.25 -10.87 6.81
N THR A 464 17.86 -10.48 5.69
CA THR A 464 17.62 -11.05 4.36
C THR A 464 18.94 -11.27 3.63
N TYR A 465 19.06 -12.42 2.97
CA TYR A 465 20.19 -12.75 2.12
C TYR A 465 19.76 -13.54 0.88
N PHE A 466 20.01 -12.94 -0.29
CA PHE A 466 19.76 -13.53 -1.59
C PHE A 466 21.01 -14.17 -2.17
N VAL A 467 20.83 -15.34 -2.77
CA VAL A 467 21.90 -16.12 -3.42
C VAL A 467 21.59 -16.31 -4.91
N THR A 468 20.34 -16.60 -5.24
CA THR A 468 19.84 -16.79 -6.61
C THR A 468 18.73 -15.79 -6.92
N ALA A 469 18.56 -15.45 -8.19
CA ALA A 469 17.47 -14.60 -8.66
C ALA A 469 16.11 -15.31 -8.61
N SER A 470 16.12 -16.63 -8.49
CA SER A 470 14.93 -17.48 -8.52
C SER A 470 14.40 -17.87 -7.14
N GLY A 471 15.28 -17.91 -6.12
CA GLY A 471 14.98 -18.49 -4.82
C GLY A 471 15.07 -20.01 -4.79
N LEU A 472 15.73 -20.62 -5.78
CA LEU A 472 16.21 -22.00 -5.67
C LEU A 472 17.24 -22.08 -4.54
N ASP A 473 17.20 -23.21 -3.83
CA ASP A 473 18.19 -23.54 -2.80
C ASP A 473 19.57 -23.72 -3.45
N ASP A 474 20.60 -23.16 -2.83
CA ASP A 474 21.99 -23.24 -3.29
C ASP A 474 22.91 -23.70 -2.13
N TRP A 475 24.23 -23.74 -2.35
CA TRP A 475 25.24 -24.11 -1.35
C TRP A 475 25.18 -23.22 -0.09
N VAL A 476 24.80 -21.94 -0.24
CA VAL A 476 24.29 -21.11 0.86
C VAL A 476 22.77 -21.09 0.81
N ASN A 477 22.13 -21.30 1.95
CA ASN A 477 20.68 -21.17 2.03
C ASN A 477 20.27 -19.68 1.94
N PRO A 478 19.55 -19.26 0.89
CA PRO A 478 18.94 -17.94 0.88
C PRO A 478 17.85 -17.87 1.95
N TYR A 479 17.69 -16.71 2.60
CA TYR A 479 16.67 -16.51 3.62
C TYR A 479 16.16 -15.07 3.64
N SER A 480 15.02 -14.88 4.27
CA SER A 480 14.48 -13.59 4.67
C SER A 480 13.60 -13.79 5.90
N THR A 481 12.90 -12.76 6.33
CA THR A 481 11.87 -12.82 7.35
C THR A 481 10.52 -12.38 6.74
N ALA A 482 9.41 -12.61 7.43
CA ALA A 482 8.12 -12.12 6.92
C ALA A 482 8.10 -10.58 6.90
N GLU A 483 8.72 -9.93 7.90
CA GLU A 483 8.85 -8.48 8.00
C GLU A 483 9.73 -7.89 6.89
N ASP A 484 10.89 -8.47 6.64
CA ASP A 484 11.78 -8.00 5.57
C ASP A 484 11.18 -8.20 4.19
N LEU A 485 10.58 -9.37 3.95
CA LEU A 485 9.90 -9.63 2.70
C LEU A 485 8.69 -8.70 2.52
N ALA A 486 8.04 -8.27 3.60
CA ALA A 486 7.01 -7.23 3.55
C ALA A 486 7.60 -5.87 3.16
N ARG A 487 8.76 -5.46 3.70
CA ARG A 487 9.44 -4.21 3.29
C ARG A 487 9.77 -4.20 1.80
N ILE A 488 10.32 -5.31 1.30
CA ILE A 488 10.62 -5.49 -0.13
C ILE A 488 9.34 -5.45 -0.96
N SER A 489 8.29 -6.13 -0.51
CA SER A 489 7.03 -6.21 -1.25
C SER A 489 6.25 -4.89 -1.22
N LEU A 490 6.36 -4.08 -0.17
CA LEU A 490 5.83 -2.71 -0.12
C LEU A 490 6.49 -1.85 -1.20
N ALA A 491 7.83 -1.85 -1.27
CA ALA A 491 8.55 -1.12 -2.32
C ALA A 491 8.12 -1.57 -3.73
N ALA A 492 7.90 -2.87 -3.91
CA ALA A 492 7.38 -3.43 -5.16
C ALA A 492 5.94 -2.98 -5.45
N LEU A 493 5.04 -3.05 -4.46
CA LEU A 493 3.64 -2.64 -4.60
C LEU A 493 3.47 -1.13 -4.75
N HIS A 494 4.46 -0.33 -4.31
CA HIS A 494 4.56 1.10 -4.55
C HIS A 494 5.17 1.44 -5.92
N ASN A 495 5.61 0.45 -6.69
CA ASN A 495 6.12 0.67 -8.03
C ASN A 495 5.02 0.31 -9.07
N PRO A 496 4.46 1.28 -9.82
CA PRO A 496 3.41 1.00 -10.79
C PRO A 496 3.86 0.09 -11.94
N LEU A 497 5.14 0.11 -12.33
CA LEU A 497 5.67 -0.84 -13.32
C LEU A 497 5.58 -2.27 -12.80
N PHE A 498 5.98 -2.51 -11.56
CA PHE A 498 5.96 -3.84 -10.96
C PHE A 498 4.55 -4.43 -10.95
N ARG A 499 3.57 -3.60 -10.55
CA ARG A 499 2.15 -3.96 -10.50
C ARG A 499 1.64 -4.53 -11.83
N ALA A 500 2.06 -3.96 -12.96
CA ALA A 500 1.64 -4.40 -14.30
C ALA A 500 1.89 -5.89 -14.59
N TYR A 501 2.93 -6.48 -13.99
CA TYR A 501 3.34 -7.87 -14.26
C TYR A 501 2.65 -8.92 -13.40
N MET A 502 1.80 -8.52 -12.45
CA MET A 502 1.09 -9.45 -11.55
C MET A 502 -0.37 -9.68 -11.94
N TYR A 503 -0.98 -8.73 -12.65
CA TYR A 503 -2.42 -8.70 -12.88
C TYR A 503 -2.94 -9.66 -13.94
N PRO A 504 -2.27 -9.85 -15.10
CA PRO A 504 -2.82 -10.74 -16.10
C PRO A 504 -2.94 -12.16 -15.56
N THR A 505 -4.13 -12.74 -15.74
CA THR A 505 -4.37 -14.16 -15.47
C THR A 505 -3.70 -15.03 -16.52
N THR A 506 -3.48 -14.48 -17.73
CA THR A 506 -2.72 -15.10 -18.80
C THR A 506 -1.86 -14.11 -19.59
N TRP A 507 -0.77 -14.58 -20.17
CA TRP A 507 0.05 -13.83 -21.13
C TRP A 507 0.55 -14.75 -22.24
N THR A 508 0.63 -14.25 -23.48
CA THR A 508 1.13 -15.05 -24.61
C THR A 508 2.51 -14.59 -25.01
N ILE A 509 3.48 -15.50 -25.00
CA ILE A 509 4.80 -15.30 -25.59
C ILE A 509 4.80 -15.93 -26.98
N SER A 510 5.23 -15.18 -27.99
CA SER A 510 5.37 -15.68 -29.36
C SER A 510 6.84 -15.83 -29.71
N SER A 511 7.20 -16.99 -30.24
CA SER A 511 8.56 -17.29 -30.70
C SER A 511 8.52 -17.90 -32.12
N PRO A 512 9.65 -17.96 -32.84
CA PRO A 512 9.73 -18.68 -34.12
C PRO A 512 9.31 -20.15 -34.04
N TRP A 513 9.28 -20.73 -32.84
CA TRP A 513 8.93 -22.12 -32.56
C TRP A 513 7.46 -22.30 -32.16
N GLY A 514 6.66 -21.23 -32.18
CA GLY A 514 5.26 -21.20 -31.79
C GLY A 514 4.98 -20.25 -30.62
N SER A 515 3.69 -20.04 -30.36
CA SER A 515 3.19 -19.24 -29.24
C SER A 515 2.89 -20.11 -28.02
N ARG A 516 3.08 -19.54 -26.83
CA ARG A 516 2.86 -20.21 -25.53
C ARG A 516 2.03 -19.31 -24.64
N ILE A 517 0.98 -19.88 -24.04
CA ILE A 517 0.12 -19.17 -23.08
C ILE A 517 0.65 -19.47 -21.68
N LEU A 518 1.13 -18.43 -21.01
CA LEU A 518 1.44 -18.43 -19.60
C LEU A 518 0.14 -18.25 -18.83
N THR A 519 -0.11 -19.08 -17.82
CA THR A 519 -1.26 -18.95 -16.93
C THR A 519 -0.77 -18.66 -15.52
N ASN A 520 -1.36 -17.69 -14.85
CA ASN A 520 -0.98 -17.32 -13.50
C ASN A 520 -1.22 -18.50 -12.55
N SER A 521 -0.14 -18.96 -11.92
CA SER A 521 -0.14 -20.11 -11.01
C SER A 521 -0.60 -19.77 -9.59
N ASN A 522 -0.79 -18.48 -9.28
CA ASN A 522 -1.18 -18.03 -7.95
C ASN A 522 -2.70 -18.11 -7.75
N LEU A 523 -3.16 -19.13 -7.02
CA LEU A 523 -4.60 -19.31 -6.74
C LEU A 523 -5.21 -18.17 -5.90
N PHE A 524 -4.40 -17.37 -5.20
CA PHE A 524 -4.92 -16.21 -4.48
C PHE A 524 -5.45 -15.17 -5.47
N VAL A 525 -4.64 -14.82 -6.49
CA VAL A 525 -5.02 -13.90 -7.58
C VAL A 525 -6.25 -14.41 -8.33
N LEU A 526 -6.36 -15.72 -8.53
CA LEU A 526 -7.47 -16.31 -9.29
C LEU A 526 -8.78 -16.44 -8.50
N ARG A 527 -8.77 -16.38 -7.17
CA ARG A 527 -9.93 -16.80 -6.35
C ARG A 527 -10.36 -15.82 -5.27
N TYR A 528 -9.44 -15.01 -4.74
CA TYR A 528 -9.78 -14.11 -3.65
C TYR A 528 -10.37 -12.79 -4.20
N PRO A 529 -11.59 -12.39 -3.78
CA PRO A 529 -12.18 -11.13 -4.23
C PRO A 529 -11.30 -9.94 -3.89
N GLY A 530 -11.05 -9.08 -4.89
CA GLY A 530 -10.19 -7.91 -4.71
C GLY A 530 -8.69 -8.20 -4.74
N ALA A 531 -8.26 -9.44 -5.03
CA ALA A 531 -6.83 -9.75 -5.11
C ALA A 531 -6.08 -8.87 -6.14
N THR A 532 -4.88 -8.44 -5.76
CA THR A 532 -3.99 -7.57 -6.54
C THR A 532 -2.59 -8.15 -6.73
N GLY A 533 -2.30 -9.35 -6.22
CA GLY A 533 -0.96 -9.95 -6.28
C GLY A 533 -0.71 -10.96 -5.15
N VAL A 534 0.53 -11.29 -4.79
CA VAL A 534 1.80 -10.86 -5.41
C VAL A 534 2.51 -12.09 -5.98
N LYS A 535 3.00 -12.99 -5.12
CA LYS A 535 3.77 -14.16 -5.58
C LYS A 535 3.71 -15.31 -4.59
N ASN A 536 3.53 -16.53 -5.10
CA ASN A 536 3.66 -17.78 -4.34
C ASN A 536 5.05 -18.42 -4.53
N GLY A 537 5.41 -19.33 -3.62
CA GLY A 537 6.63 -20.14 -3.71
C GLY A 537 6.52 -21.47 -2.98
N TRP A 538 7.39 -22.40 -3.36
CA TRP A 538 7.57 -23.68 -2.68
C TRP A 538 8.97 -24.24 -2.93
N THR A 539 9.61 -24.72 -1.87
CA THR A 539 10.74 -25.67 -1.89
C THR A 539 10.58 -26.62 -0.71
N GLU A 540 11.33 -27.73 -0.70
CA GLU A 540 11.34 -28.65 0.45
C GLU A 540 11.75 -27.96 1.75
N LYS A 541 12.71 -27.02 1.69
CA LYS A 541 13.19 -26.27 2.85
C LYS A 541 12.22 -25.17 3.30
N ALA A 542 11.62 -24.46 2.35
CA ALA A 542 10.75 -23.31 2.64
C ALA A 542 9.34 -23.73 3.08
N GLY A 543 8.88 -24.92 2.70
CA GLY A 543 7.46 -25.22 2.67
C GLY A 543 6.74 -24.33 1.65
N TYR A 544 5.44 -24.15 1.80
CA TYR A 544 4.66 -23.25 0.93
C TYR A 544 4.72 -21.81 1.44
N THR A 545 5.04 -20.87 0.55
CA THR A 545 5.15 -19.44 0.85
C THR A 545 4.23 -18.61 -0.06
N LEU A 546 3.75 -17.48 0.44
CA LEU A 546 2.90 -16.56 -0.31
C LEU A 546 3.11 -15.12 0.17
N VAL A 547 3.33 -14.23 -0.78
CA VAL A 547 2.99 -12.81 -0.62
C VAL A 547 1.73 -12.55 -1.41
N ALA A 548 0.71 -12.03 -0.74
CA ALA A 548 -0.59 -11.73 -1.31
C ALA A 548 -0.99 -10.29 -0.98
N SER A 549 -1.74 -9.66 -1.87
CA SER A 549 -2.35 -8.35 -1.62
C SER A 549 -3.77 -8.32 -2.15
N ALA A 550 -4.63 -7.56 -1.50
CA ALA A 550 -6.00 -7.36 -1.93
C ALA A 550 -6.48 -5.94 -1.62
N TRP A 551 -7.39 -5.44 -2.44
CA TRP A 551 -8.09 -4.17 -2.28
C TRP A 551 -9.53 -4.41 -1.84
N ARG A 552 -9.97 -3.70 -0.80
CA ARG A 552 -11.37 -3.69 -0.32
C ARG A 552 -11.65 -2.34 0.33
N ASP A 553 -12.79 -1.73 -0.01
CA ASP A 553 -13.31 -0.51 0.62
C ASP A 553 -12.28 0.63 0.74
N GLY A 554 -11.58 0.94 -0.36
CA GLY A 554 -10.60 2.02 -0.39
C GLY A 554 -9.24 1.72 0.26
N ARG A 555 -9.01 0.47 0.69
CA ARG A 555 -7.78 0.05 1.38
C ARG A 555 -7.13 -1.16 0.72
N GLU A 556 -5.81 -1.17 0.67
CA GLU A 556 -5.01 -2.33 0.26
C GLU A 556 -4.30 -2.95 1.47
N VAL A 557 -4.53 -4.24 1.70
CA VAL A 557 -3.83 -5.04 2.71
C VAL A 557 -2.92 -6.03 2.00
N MET A 558 -1.71 -6.18 2.53
CA MET A 558 -0.74 -7.18 2.12
C MET A 558 -0.53 -8.21 3.23
N LEU A 559 -0.43 -9.47 2.82
CA LEU A 559 -0.06 -10.61 3.64
C LEU A 559 1.26 -11.19 3.13
N VAL A 560 2.20 -11.44 4.04
CA VAL A 560 3.29 -12.39 3.82
C VAL A 560 3.02 -13.61 4.72
N LEU A 561 3.03 -14.81 4.14
CA LEU A 561 2.77 -16.09 4.82
C LEU A 561 3.88 -17.08 4.46
N LEU A 562 4.62 -17.56 5.44
CA LEU A 562 5.82 -18.39 5.24
C LEU A 562 5.69 -19.75 5.93
N GLY A 563 6.01 -20.82 5.20
CA GLY A 563 6.15 -22.16 5.75
C GLY A 563 4.84 -22.89 6.04
N ALA A 564 3.82 -22.73 5.20
CA ALA A 564 2.64 -23.59 5.29
C ALA A 564 3.01 -25.03 4.87
N ASP A 565 2.47 -26.03 5.58
CA ASP A 565 2.83 -27.44 5.39
C ASP A 565 2.24 -28.04 4.09
N SER A 566 1.19 -27.43 3.52
CA SER A 566 0.59 -27.85 2.24
C SER A 566 0.05 -26.69 1.42
N ARG A 567 -0.08 -26.88 0.10
CA ARG A 567 -0.70 -25.88 -0.79
C ARG A 567 -2.13 -25.54 -0.39
N SER A 568 -2.89 -26.52 0.12
CA SER A 568 -4.26 -26.29 0.57
C SER A 568 -4.29 -25.45 1.83
N ALA A 569 -3.42 -25.74 2.80
CA ALA A 569 -3.29 -24.96 4.03
C ALA A 569 -2.88 -23.51 3.72
N LEU A 570 -1.89 -23.32 2.82
CA LEU A 570 -1.43 -22.00 2.40
C LEU A 570 -2.59 -21.09 1.98
N TYR A 571 -3.43 -21.54 1.05
CA TYR A 571 -4.50 -20.69 0.52
C TYR A 571 -5.68 -20.55 1.49
N ALA A 572 -6.03 -21.59 2.23
CA ALA A 572 -7.07 -21.51 3.25
C ALA A 572 -6.71 -20.48 4.34
N GLU A 573 -5.49 -20.56 4.86
CA GLU A 573 -4.97 -19.60 5.84
C GLU A 573 -4.85 -18.20 5.25
N ALA A 574 -4.38 -18.07 4.00
CA ALA A 574 -4.25 -16.76 3.36
C ALA A 574 -5.59 -16.02 3.20
N TYR A 575 -6.68 -16.73 2.85
CA TYR A 575 -8.00 -16.11 2.75
C TYR A 575 -8.48 -15.62 4.12
N SER A 576 -8.38 -16.47 5.15
CA SER A 576 -8.76 -16.13 6.51
C SER A 576 -7.94 -14.97 7.08
N LEU A 577 -6.62 -14.97 6.86
CA LEU A 577 -5.71 -13.92 7.30
C LEU A 577 -5.97 -12.61 6.58
N MET A 578 -6.27 -12.63 5.28
CA MET A 578 -6.59 -11.41 4.54
C MET A 578 -7.89 -10.78 5.03
N ASP A 579 -8.94 -11.58 5.28
CA ASP A 579 -10.19 -11.08 5.86
C ASP A 579 -9.98 -10.52 7.27
N HIS A 580 -9.16 -11.18 8.08
CA HIS A 580 -8.73 -10.68 9.39
C HIS A 580 -7.98 -9.35 9.27
N GLY A 581 -7.07 -9.24 8.30
CA GLY A 581 -6.32 -8.02 8.02
C GLY A 581 -7.23 -6.82 7.71
N PHE A 582 -8.25 -7.01 6.87
CA PHE A 582 -9.23 -5.94 6.62
C PHE A 582 -10.04 -5.56 7.86
N ALA A 583 -10.46 -6.54 8.66
CA ALA A 583 -11.18 -6.28 9.91
C ALA A 583 -10.31 -5.45 10.88
N LEU A 584 -9.04 -5.81 11.04
CA LEU A 584 -8.08 -5.07 11.84
C LEU A 584 -7.80 -3.68 11.27
N ALA A 585 -7.69 -3.54 9.95
CA ALA A 585 -7.38 -2.25 9.34
C ALA A 585 -8.49 -1.20 9.58
N ASN A 586 -9.75 -1.65 9.64
CA ASN A 586 -10.88 -0.79 9.97
C ASN A 586 -10.94 -0.43 11.47
N GLN A 587 -10.39 -1.30 12.33
CA GLN A 587 -10.40 -1.11 13.78
C GLN A 587 -9.16 -0.35 14.28
N SER A 588 -8.04 -0.47 13.59
CA SER A 588 -6.72 -0.01 14.02
C SER A 588 -6.71 1.48 14.33
N TRP A 589 -6.35 1.81 15.57
CA TRP A 589 -6.12 3.18 16.01
C TRP A 589 -5.03 3.89 15.19
N LEU A 590 -4.08 3.13 14.64
CA LEU A 590 -3.01 3.66 13.78
C LEU A 590 -3.54 4.18 12.44
N LEU A 591 -4.68 3.67 11.97
CA LEU A 591 -5.22 3.96 10.65
C LEU A 591 -6.45 4.88 10.67
N ARG A 592 -6.87 5.31 11.85
CA ARG A 592 -7.84 6.40 12.08
C ARG A 592 -7.06 7.71 12.10
#